data_AF-A0A6P1J1F9-F1
#
_entry.id   AF-A0A6P1J1F9-F1
#
_cell.length_a   1.000
_cell.length_b   1.000
_cell.length_c   1.000
_cell.angle_alpha   90.00
_cell.angle_beta   90.00
_cell.angle_gamma   90.00
#
_symmetry.space_group_name_H-M   'P 1'
#
loop_
_entity.id
_entity.type
_entity.pdbx_description
1 polymer ?
#
loop_
_entity_poly.entity_id
_entity_poly.type
_entity_poly.pdbx_seq_one_letter_code
_entity_poly.pdbx_strand_id
1 'polypeptide(L)'
;MKASQKSPAAHPAVAAYAARQGLGADAFKADGRLTLRFDDRYRVHMQAAPSGRIAITARLLSLGSLGSKKEDVLMHLSTLAAGLLRDHGSGLCIDTRDQTLQLQAQLAADTNLERLQAELEDFLNALEFWTRTCASTSTTTVARAL
;
A
#
# COMPACT_ATOMS: atom_id res chain seq x y z
N MET A 1 25.76 -20.01 -8.20
CA MET A 1 24.44 -20.69 -8.18
C MET A 1 23.37 -19.63 -8.37
N LYS A 2 22.72 -19.58 -9.55
CA LYS A 2 21.57 -18.69 -9.79
C LYS A 2 20.33 -19.38 -9.23
N ALA A 3 19.66 -18.76 -8.26
CA ALA A 3 18.39 -19.25 -7.77
C ALA A 3 17.40 -19.27 -8.94
N SER A 4 16.90 -20.45 -9.26
CA SER A 4 15.78 -20.62 -10.20
C SER A 4 14.54 -20.06 -9.52
N GLN A 5 14.29 -18.77 -9.74
CA GLN A 5 13.19 -18.05 -9.10
C GLN A 5 11.90 -18.43 -9.83
N LYS A 6 11.31 -19.55 -9.39
CA LYS A 6 9.93 -19.93 -9.72
C LYS A 6 9.06 -18.71 -9.41
N SER A 7 8.33 -18.20 -10.39
CA SER A 7 7.39 -17.10 -10.21
C SER A 7 6.59 -17.33 -8.93
N PRO A 8 6.59 -16.38 -7.96
CA PRO A 8 5.86 -16.60 -6.73
C PRO A 8 4.37 -16.76 -7.07
N ALA A 9 3.82 -17.90 -6.71
CA ALA A 9 2.38 -18.13 -6.83
C ALA A 9 1.64 -17.10 -5.98
N ALA A 10 0.44 -16.69 -6.42
CA ALA A 10 -0.42 -15.82 -5.62
C ALA A 10 -0.70 -16.45 -4.25
N HIS A 11 -0.79 -15.61 -3.21
CA HIS A 11 -1.17 -16.08 -1.88
C HIS A 11 -2.59 -16.67 -1.90
N PRO A 12 -2.87 -17.81 -1.23
CA PRO A 12 -4.18 -18.48 -1.29
C PRO A 12 -5.37 -17.58 -0.96
N ALA A 13 -5.26 -16.74 0.08
CA ALA A 13 -6.32 -15.79 0.42
C ALA A 13 -6.57 -14.73 -0.68
N VAL A 14 -5.52 -14.28 -1.37
CA VAL A 14 -5.65 -13.32 -2.47
C VAL A 14 -6.28 -14.00 -3.70
N ALA A 15 -5.91 -15.25 -3.97
CA ALA A 15 -6.56 -16.06 -5.01
C ALA A 15 -8.04 -16.30 -4.72
N ALA A 16 -8.37 -16.64 -3.47
CA ALA A 16 -9.76 -16.81 -3.02
C ALA A 16 -10.55 -15.50 -3.12
N TYR A 17 -9.93 -14.37 -2.78
CA TYR A 17 -10.53 -13.04 -2.95
C TYR A 17 -10.83 -12.76 -4.41
N ALA A 18 -9.85 -12.96 -5.32
CA ALA A 18 -10.03 -12.76 -6.75
C ALA A 18 -11.19 -13.61 -7.30
N ALA A 19 -11.21 -14.91 -6.98
CA ALA A 19 -12.29 -15.80 -7.40
C ALA A 19 -13.66 -15.35 -6.89
N ARG A 20 -13.76 -14.87 -5.64
CA ARG A 20 -15.01 -14.33 -5.07
C ARG A 20 -15.47 -13.06 -5.78
N GLN A 21 -14.55 -12.25 -6.29
CA GLN A 21 -14.86 -11.08 -7.13
C GLN A 21 -15.11 -11.42 -8.60
N GLY A 22 -15.13 -12.71 -8.97
CA GLY A 22 -15.30 -13.16 -10.36
C GLY A 22 -14.07 -12.91 -11.25
N LEU A 23 -12.90 -12.67 -10.66
CA LEU A 23 -11.65 -12.44 -11.39
C LEU A 23 -10.98 -13.78 -11.71
N GLY A 24 -10.60 -13.95 -12.98
CA GLY A 24 -9.88 -15.12 -13.47
C GLY A 24 -8.39 -15.08 -13.16
N ALA A 25 -7.69 -16.14 -13.57
CA ALA A 25 -6.23 -16.26 -13.40
C ALA A 25 -5.45 -15.17 -14.15
N ASP A 26 -6.02 -14.61 -15.22
CA ASP A 26 -5.51 -13.51 -16.02
C ASP A 26 -5.48 -12.16 -15.27
N ALA A 27 -6.21 -12.03 -14.16
CA ALA A 27 -6.14 -10.86 -13.29
C ALA A 27 -4.81 -10.76 -12.51
N PHE A 28 -4.05 -11.86 -12.42
CA PHE A 28 -2.77 -11.90 -11.74
C PHE A 28 -1.62 -11.60 -12.70
N LYS A 29 -0.66 -10.81 -12.21
CA LYS A 29 0.63 -10.67 -12.88
C LYS A 29 1.47 -11.93 -12.70
N ALA A 30 2.52 -12.06 -13.53
CA ALA A 30 3.46 -13.18 -13.48
C ALA A 30 4.20 -13.32 -12.13
N ASP A 31 4.18 -12.29 -11.29
CA ASP A 31 4.73 -12.25 -9.93
C ASP A 31 3.68 -12.59 -8.84
N GLY A 32 2.48 -13.03 -9.23
CA GLY A 32 1.40 -13.35 -8.30
C GLY A 32 0.71 -12.12 -7.69
N ARG A 33 1.02 -10.90 -8.17
CA ARG A 33 0.36 -9.67 -7.73
C ARG A 33 -1.01 -9.52 -8.38
N LEU A 34 -2.01 -9.27 -7.55
CA LEU A 34 -3.33 -8.80 -7.94
C LEU A 34 -3.36 -7.26 -7.85
N THR A 35 -3.96 -6.60 -8.84
CA THR A 35 -4.18 -5.16 -8.83
C THR A 35 -5.67 -4.87 -8.94
N LEU A 36 -6.20 -4.11 -7.98
CA LEU A 36 -7.60 -3.73 -7.91
C LEU A 36 -7.76 -2.22 -8.05
N ARG A 37 -8.92 -1.79 -8.54
CA ARG A 37 -9.34 -0.40 -8.56
C ARG A 37 -10.60 -0.26 -7.69
N PHE A 38 -10.57 0.68 -6.76
CA PHE A 38 -11.71 1.06 -5.93
C PHE A 38 -12.12 2.50 -6.24
N ASP A 39 -13.43 2.74 -6.36
CA ASP A 39 -14.04 4.05 -6.66
C ASP A 39 -13.45 4.77 -7.88
N ASP A 40 -12.96 4.00 -8.85
CA ASP A 40 -12.14 4.43 -10.01
C ASP A 40 -10.91 5.29 -9.68
N ARG A 41 -10.59 5.44 -8.38
CA ARG A 41 -9.59 6.37 -7.85
C ARG A 41 -8.39 5.63 -7.26
N TYR A 42 -8.66 4.59 -6.48
CA TYR A 42 -7.63 3.94 -5.68
C TYR A 42 -7.12 2.70 -6.38
N ARG A 43 -5.83 2.71 -6.74
CA ARG A 43 -5.13 1.53 -7.24
C ARG A 43 -4.46 0.81 -6.08
N VAL A 44 -4.95 -0.38 -5.75
CA VAL A 44 -4.44 -1.21 -4.66
C VAL A 44 -3.77 -2.45 -5.23
N HIS A 45 -2.61 -2.79 -4.71
CA HIS A 45 -1.88 -4.00 -5.06
C HIS A 45 -1.86 -4.96 -3.87
N MET A 46 -2.16 -6.23 -4.13
CA MET A 46 -2.03 -7.31 -3.15
C MET A 46 -1.08 -8.36 -3.72
N GLN A 47 -0.06 -8.72 -2.95
CA GLN A 47 0.93 -9.70 -3.40
C GLN A 47 1.49 -10.50 -2.23
N ALA A 48 2.00 -11.69 -2.53
CA ALA A 48 2.77 -12.45 -1.55
C ALA A 48 4.03 -11.67 -1.15
N ALA A 49 4.33 -11.70 0.13
CA ALA A 49 5.51 -11.13 0.76
C ALA A 49 6.36 -12.25 1.39
N PRO A 50 7.61 -11.97 1.81
CA PRO A 50 8.46 -12.96 2.46
C PRO A 50 7.77 -13.69 3.62
N SER A 51 8.19 -14.93 3.86
CA SER A 51 7.61 -15.81 4.90
C SER A 51 6.12 -16.09 4.71
N GLY A 52 5.63 -16.06 3.46
CA GLY A 52 4.24 -16.37 3.13
C GLY A 52 3.24 -15.29 3.50
N ARG A 53 3.68 -14.11 3.92
CA ARG A 53 2.80 -12.98 4.28
C ARG A 53 2.09 -12.41 3.07
N ILE A 54 1.14 -11.51 3.31
CA ILE A 54 0.51 -10.68 2.27
C ILE A 54 0.96 -9.24 2.47
N ALA A 55 1.36 -8.57 1.40
CA ALA A 55 1.53 -7.12 1.36
C ALA A 55 0.37 -6.49 0.60
N ILE A 56 -0.30 -5.52 1.22
CA ILE A 56 -1.25 -4.62 0.56
C ILE A 56 -0.57 -3.26 0.42
N THR A 57 -0.56 -2.70 -0.78
CA THR A 57 0.11 -1.42 -1.05
C THR A 57 -0.74 -0.53 -1.95
N ALA A 58 -0.65 0.78 -1.75
CA ALA A 58 -1.24 1.78 -2.62
C ALA A 58 -0.34 3.02 -2.67
N ARG A 59 -0.17 3.60 -3.86
CA ARG A 59 0.61 4.83 -4.05
C ARG A 59 -0.17 6.04 -3.55
N LEU A 60 0.47 6.88 -2.74
CA LEU A 60 -0.09 8.13 -2.23
C LEU A 60 0.40 9.34 -3.03
N LEU A 61 1.72 9.48 -3.20
CA LEU A 61 2.31 10.62 -3.90
C LEU A 61 3.64 10.27 -4.58
N SER A 62 3.98 11.07 -5.60
CA SER A 62 5.30 11.05 -6.22
C SER A 62 6.27 11.91 -5.41
N LEU A 63 7.37 11.37 -4.92
CA LEU A 63 8.35 12.19 -4.18
C LEU A 63 9.09 13.15 -5.11
N GLY A 64 9.27 12.77 -6.37
CA GLY A 64 9.88 13.63 -7.39
C GLY A 64 9.06 14.89 -7.69
N SER A 65 7.73 14.87 -7.49
CA SER A 65 6.90 16.06 -7.74
C SER A 65 6.91 17.08 -6.61
N LEU A 66 7.50 16.75 -5.45
CA LEU A 66 7.55 17.65 -4.30
C LEU A 66 8.67 18.70 -4.40
N GLY A 67 9.67 18.48 -5.27
CA GLY A 67 10.81 19.39 -5.42
C GLY A 67 11.48 19.69 -4.08
N SER A 68 11.72 20.98 -3.79
CA SER A 68 12.34 21.44 -2.54
C SER A 68 11.49 21.20 -1.29
N LYS A 69 10.17 20.99 -1.42
CA LYS A 69 9.27 20.76 -0.29
C LYS A 69 9.34 19.32 0.25
N LYS A 70 10.09 18.43 -0.40
CA LYS A 70 10.10 16.98 -0.09
C LYS A 70 10.37 16.70 1.39
N GLU A 71 11.37 17.35 1.97
CA GLU A 71 11.76 17.10 3.36
C GLU A 71 10.67 17.54 4.35
N ASP A 72 10.16 18.77 4.20
CA ASP A 72 9.10 19.30 5.08
C ASP A 72 7.83 18.47 5.02
N VAL A 73 7.42 18.05 3.81
CA VAL A 73 6.25 17.19 3.60
C VAL A 73 6.46 15.83 4.25
N LEU A 74 7.63 15.20 4.06
CA LEU A 74 7.92 13.90 4.68
C LEU A 74 7.98 14.01 6.22
N MET A 75 8.57 15.07 6.75
CA MET A 75 8.63 15.31 8.19
C MET A 75 7.23 15.47 8.79
N HIS A 76 6.38 16.27 8.15
CA HIS A 76 4.99 16.45 8.57
C HIS A 76 4.20 15.13 8.54
N LEU A 77 4.25 14.40 7.42
CA LEU A 77 3.54 13.14 7.27
C LEU A 77 4.06 12.07 8.24
N SER A 78 5.36 12.03 8.50
CA SER A 78 5.96 11.09 9.47
C SER A 78 5.52 11.39 10.91
N THR A 79 5.40 12.67 11.28
CA THR A 79 4.87 13.10 12.58
C THR A 79 3.43 12.65 12.76
N LEU A 80 2.57 12.87 11.75
CA LEU A 80 1.19 12.39 11.77
C LEU A 80 1.13 10.86 11.86
N ALA A 81 1.95 10.15 11.08
CA ALA A 81 1.98 8.70 11.06
C ALA A 81 2.38 8.13 12.44
N ALA A 82 3.37 8.75 13.10
CA ALA A 82 3.79 8.36 14.43
C ALA A 82 2.65 8.45 15.46
N GLY A 83 1.78 9.45 15.35
CA GLY A 83 0.59 9.59 16.20
C GLY A 83 -0.49 8.54 15.95
N LEU A 84 -0.52 7.95 14.75
CA LEU A 84 -1.53 6.98 14.31
C LEU A 84 -1.08 5.51 14.44
N LEU A 85 0.19 5.26 14.79
CA LEU A 85 0.78 3.91 14.82
C LEU A 85 0.06 2.92 15.73
N ARG A 86 -0.59 3.40 16.80
CA ARG A 86 -1.29 2.53 17.76
C ARG A 86 -2.58 1.96 17.17
N ASP A 87 -3.26 2.74 16.33
CA ASP A 87 -4.67 2.52 15.99
C ASP A 87 -4.85 1.97 14.57
N HIS A 88 -3.78 1.94 13.75
CA HIS A 88 -3.84 1.50 12.36
C HIS A 88 -2.75 0.49 12.00
N GLY A 89 -3.15 -0.64 11.41
CA GLY A 89 -2.22 -1.69 10.93
C GLY A 89 -1.45 -1.33 9.66
N SER A 90 -1.81 -0.22 8.99
CA SER A 90 -1.14 0.28 7.80
C SER A 90 -0.19 1.45 8.11
N GLY A 91 1.00 1.44 7.53
CA GLY A 91 2.01 2.50 7.69
C GLY A 91 2.42 3.16 6.38
N LEU A 92 3.02 4.34 6.50
CA LEU A 92 3.67 5.01 5.37
C LEU A 92 5.03 4.37 5.08
N CYS A 93 5.29 4.05 3.80
CA CYS A 93 6.58 3.56 3.35
C CYS A 93 7.05 4.30 2.10
N ILE A 94 8.37 4.32 1.90
CA ILE A 94 8.99 4.88 0.70
C ILE A 94 9.41 3.73 -0.20
N ASP A 95 8.85 3.71 -1.41
CA ASP A 95 9.40 2.91 -2.49
C ASP A 95 10.54 3.69 -3.14
N THR A 96 11.76 3.22 -2.90
CA THR A 96 12.99 3.87 -3.39
C THR A 96 13.19 3.68 -4.89
N ARG A 97 12.60 2.65 -5.51
CA ARG A 97 12.72 2.38 -6.95
C ARG A 97 11.90 3.38 -7.74
N ASP A 98 10.63 3.53 -7.37
CA ASP A 98 9.70 4.42 -8.06
C ASP A 98 9.68 5.85 -7.49
N GLN A 99 10.45 6.10 -6.41
CA GLN A 99 10.47 7.37 -5.67
C GLN A 99 9.05 7.81 -5.28
N THR A 100 8.31 6.91 -4.63
CA THR A 100 6.92 7.18 -4.20
C THR A 100 6.75 6.99 -2.71
N LEU A 101 5.86 7.79 -2.12
CA LEU A 101 5.28 7.44 -0.83
C LEU A 101 4.09 6.50 -1.08
N GLN A 102 4.01 5.44 -0.30
CA GLN A 102 2.95 4.45 -0.37
C GLN A 102 2.35 4.23 1.02
N LEU A 103 1.09 3.83 1.05
CA LEU A 103 0.49 3.19 2.21
C LEU A 103 0.72 1.68 2.08
N GLN A 104 1.13 1.03 3.16
CA GLN A 104 1.37 -0.40 3.19
C GLN A 104 0.80 -1.05 4.45
N ALA A 105 0.13 -2.18 4.28
CA ALA A 105 -0.19 -3.12 5.36
C ALA A 105 0.48 -4.47 5.10
N GLN A 106 0.83 -5.18 6.17
CA GLN A 106 1.30 -6.56 6.12
C GLN A 106 0.40 -7.46 6.94
N LEU A 107 -0.04 -8.55 6.33
CA LEU A 107 -0.91 -9.54 6.97
C LEU A 107 -0.12 -10.83 7.18
N ALA A 108 -0.49 -11.58 8.22
CA ALA A 108 0.17 -12.83 8.58
C ALA A 108 0.01 -13.91 7.48
N ALA A 109 0.88 -14.92 7.49
CA ALA A 109 0.90 -15.95 6.45
C ALA A 109 -0.30 -16.90 6.49
N ASP A 110 -0.94 -17.01 7.66
CA ASP A 110 -2.16 -17.79 7.89
C ASP A 110 -3.45 -16.99 7.67
N THR A 111 -3.33 -15.76 7.13
CA THR A 111 -4.49 -14.92 6.81
C THR A 111 -5.43 -15.65 5.87
N ASN A 112 -6.69 -15.77 6.28
CA ASN A 112 -7.77 -16.34 5.47
C ASN A 112 -8.52 -15.24 4.67
N LEU A 113 -9.50 -15.65 3.87
CA LEU A 113 -10.28 -14.73 3.04
C LEU A 113 -11.03 -13.67 3.87
N GLU A 114 -11.70 -14.06 4.93
CA GLU A 114 -12.50 -13.15 5.76
C GLU A 114 -11.62 -12.07 6.41
N ARG A 115 -10.48 -12.46 6.99
CA ARG A 115 -9.53 -11.52 7.57
C ARG A 115 -8.94 -10.60 6.50
N LEU A 116 -8.61 -11.13 5.32
CA LEU A 116 -8.13 -10.29 4.21
C LEU A 116 -9.17 -9.24 3.80
N GLN A 117 -10.46 -9.59 3.76
CA GLN A 117 -11.53 -8.65 3.42
C GLN A 117 -11.66 -7.53 4.46
N ALA A 118 -11.65 -7.88 5.76
CA ALA A 118 -11.70 -6.89 6.84
C ALA A 118 -10.49 -5.94 6.82
N GLU A 119 -9.27 -6.49 6.69
CA GLU A 119 -8.05 -5.68 6.61
C GLU A 119 -8.01 -4.81 5.36
N LEU A 120 -8.59 -5.26 4.24
CA LEU A 120 -8.69 -4.47 3.03
C LEU A 120 -9.66 -3.29 3.21
N GLU A 121 -10.76 -3.47 3.94
CA GLU A 121 -11.69 -2.39 4.28
C GLU A 121 -11.01 -1.33 5.16
N ASP A 122 -10.35 -1.75 6.24
CA ASP A 122 -9.58 -0.84 7.10
C ASP A 122 -8.47 -0.12 6.33
N PHE A 123 -7.79 -0.84 5.42
CA PHE A 123 -6.77 -0.27 4.55
C PHE A 123 -7.34 0.80 3.60
N LEU A 124 -8.53 0.59 3.04
CA LEU A 124 -9.17 1.57 2.15
C LEU A 124 -9.58 2.84 2.91
N ASN A 125 -10.07 2.71 4.14
CA ASN A 125 -10.36 3.84 5.01
C ASN A 125 -9.10 4.66 5.33
N ALA A 126 -8.00 3.98 5.67
CA ALA A 126 -6.70 4.63 5.88
C ALA A 126 -6.17 5.27 4.58
N LEU A 127 -6.34 4.61 3.43
CA LEU A 127 -5.92 5.12 2.13
C LEU A 127 -6.67 6.41 1.77
N GLU A 128 -7.96 6.48 2.05
CA GLU A 128 -8.74 7.69 1.83
C GLU A 128 -8.22 8.85 2.68
N PHE A 129 -8.04 8.62 3.98
CA PHE A 129 -7.46 9.62 4.89
C PHE A 129 -6.11 10.12 4.37
N TRP A 130 -5.16 9.21 4.11
CA TRP A 130 -3.82 9.58 3.68
C TRP A 130 -3.78 10.26 2.33
N THR A 131 -4.65 9.87 1.39
CA THR A 131 -4.74 10.54 0.09
C THR A 131 -5.16 12.00 0.24
N ARG A 132 -6.14 12.28 1.11
CA ARG A 132 -6.59 13.65 1.40
C ARG A 132 -5.49 14.46 2.10
N THR A 133 -4.83 13.86 3.10
CA THR A 133 -3.71 14.49 3.83
C THR A 133 -2.54 14.81 2.88
N CYS A 134 -2.16 13.90 1.99
CA CYS A 134 -1.09 14.17 1.02
C CYS A 134 -1.44 15.32 0.05
N ALA A 135 -2.70 15.41 -0.38
CA ALA A 135 -3.15 16.50 -1.24
C ALA A 135 -3.11 17.87 -0.55
N SER A 136 -3.50 17.94 0.73
CA SER A 136 -3.44 19.20 1.50
C SER A 136 -2.01 19.60 1.85
N THR A 137 -1.16 18.65 2.26
CA THR A 137 0.24 18.94 2.64
C THR A 137 1.09 19.32 1.43
N SER A 138 0.89 18.72 0.25
CA SER A 138 1.65 19.08 -0.96
C SER A 138 1.33 20.48 -1.50
N THR A 139 0.12 20.96 -1.25
CA THR A 139 -0.31 22.31 -1.64
C THR A 139 0.17 23.37 -0.65
N THR A 140 0.23 23.03 0.64
CA THR A 140 0.57 23.97 1.72
C THR A 140 2.08 24.20 1.81
N THR A 141 2.52 25.47 1.81
CA THR A 141 3.89 25.81 2.21
C THR A 141 3.97 25.68 3.73
N VAL A 142 4.65 24.65 4.23
CA VAL A 142 4.90 24.50 5.66
C VAL A 142 5.86 25.62 6.07
N ALA A 143 5.37 26.61 6.82
CA ALA A 143 6.22 27.65 7.38
C ALA A 143 7.14 27.01 8.43
N ARG A 144 8.45 27.05 8.18
CA ARG A 144 9.46 26.61 9.15
C ARG A 144 9.41 27.57 10.35
N ALA A 145 9.01 27.08 11.52
CA ALA A 145 9.29 27.79 12.76
C ALA A 145 10.79 27.69 13.02
N LEU A 146 11.46 28.85 13.07
CA LEU A 146 12.87 29.03 13.42
C LEU A 146 13.06 28.92 14.94
#